data_AF-A0A7W0Q454-F1
#
_entry.id   AF-A0A7W0Q454-F1
#
_cell.length_a   1.000
_cell.length_b   1.000
_cell.length_c   1.000
_cell.angle_alpha   90.00
_cell.angle_beta   90.00
_cell.angle_gamma   90.00
#
_symmetry.space_group_name_H-M   'P 1'
#
loop_
_entity.id
_entity.type
_entity.pdbx_description
1 polymer ?
#
loop_
_entity_poly.entity_id
_entity_poly.type
_entity_poly.pdbx_seq_one_letter_code
_entity_poly.pdbx_strand_id
1 'polypeptide(L)'
;MSAILNLKIENSTDATRGQPLAARVFARKDELEEALADMGPHDVLLKQAIETALATVYALMTGDLAHPSEMVARDLNRWLERNKHLAQHITRVRRYP
;
A
#
# COMPACT_ATOMS: atom_id res chain seq x y z
N MET A 1 -11.79 -21.14 26.80
CA MET A 1 -12.46 -20.89 25.52
C MET A 1 -12.37 -19.39 25.24
N SER A 2 -11.42 -18.96 24.40
CA SER A 2 -11.36 -17.57 23.92
C SER A 2 -11.54 -17.59 22.42
N ALA A 3 -12.72 -17.15 21.99
CA ALA A 3 -13.04 -16.92 20.60
C ALA A 3 -12.56 -15.53 20.18
N ILE A 4 -12.43 -15.37 18.86
CA ILE A 4 -12.33 -14.11 18.09
C ILE A 4 -10.92 -13.49 18.18
N LEU A 5 -10.08 -13.56 17.15
CA LEU A 5 -10.31 -12.96 15.84
C LEU A 5 -9.79 -13.89 14.75
N ASN A 6 -10.74 -14.46 14.01
CA ASN A 6 -10.56 -14.92 12.65
C ASN A 6 -9.96 -13.75 11.86
N LEU A 7 -8.62 -13.68 11.78
CA LEU A 7 -7.86 -12.85 10.85
C LEU A 7 -8.14 -13.39 9.45
N LYS A 8 -9.40 -13.28 9.02
CA LYS A 8 -9.71 -13.12 7.62
C LYS A 8 -8.94 -11.86 7.26
N ILE A 9 -7.76 -12.06 6.68
CA ILE A 9 -6.96 -10.98 6.12
C ILE A 9 -7.79 -10.46 4.94
N GLU A 10 -8.85 -9.74 5.27
CA GLU A 10 -9.66 -9.03 4.33
C GLU A 10 -8.78 -7.94 3.76
N ASN A 11 -8.80 -7.88 2.44
CA ASN A 11 -7.94 -7.04 1.65
C ASN A 11 -8.11 -5.59 2.12
N SER A 12 -7.12 -5.03 2.84
CA SER A 12 -7.20 -3.65 3.35
C SER A 12 -7.27 -2.60 2.24
N THR A 13 -7.16 -3.01 0.98
CA THR A 13 -7.46 -2.22 -0.22
C THR A 13 -8.95 -2.16 -0.55
N ASP A 14 -9.85 -2.58 0.35
CA ASP A 14 -11.31 -2.61 0.12
C ASP A 14 -11.91 -1.20 -0.12
N ALA A 15 -11.32 -0.16 0.48
CA ALA A 15 -11.79 1.23 0.31
C ALA A 15 -11.72 1.74 -1.14
N THR A 16 -10.93 1.09 -1.98
CA THR A 16 -10.76 1.45 -3.40
C THR A 16 -11.20 0.33 -4.34
N ARG A 17 -11.87 -0.71 -3.81
CA ARG A 17 -12.36 -1.84 -4.60
C ARG A 17 -13.41 -1.35 -5.61
N GLY A 18 -13.19 -1.67 -6.89
CA GLY A 18 -14.00 -1.17 -8.00
C GLY A 18 -13.50 0.14 -8.63
N GLN A 19 -12.47 0.79 -8.05
CA GLN A 19 -11.82 1.94 -8.67
C GLN A 19 -10.81 1.52 -9.75
N PRO A 20 -10.50 2.40 -10.72
CA PRO A 20 -9.46 2.16 -11.72
C PRO A 20 -8.12 1.81 -11.05
N LEU A 21 -7.35 0.91 -11.67
CA LEU A 21 -6.06 0.45 -11.14
C LEU A 21 -5.13 1.62 -10.74
N ALA A 22 -5.02 2.62 -11.61
CA ALA A 22 -4.20 3.80 -11.35
C ALA A 22 -4.61 4.50 -10.04
N ALA A 23 -5.91 4.74 -9.83
CA ALA A 23 -6.41 5.39 -8.62
C ALA A 23 -6.03 4.61 -7.35
N ARG A 24 -6.15 3.28 -7.39
CA ARG A 24 -5.76 2.40 -6.28
C ARG A 24 -4.26 2.47 -5.99
N VAL A 25 -3.44 2.49 -7.03
CA VAL A 25 -1.98 2.62 -6.93
C VAL A 25 -1.59 3.98 -6.35
N PHE A 26 -2.16 5.08 -6.85
CA PHE A 26 -1.90 6.43 -6.34
C PHE A 26 -2.29 6.54 -4.87
N ALA A 27 -3.51 6.14 -4.50
CA ALA A 27 -3.95 6.20 -3.12
C ALA A 27 -3.01 5.41 -2.19
N ARG A 28 -2.59 4.21 -2.59
CA ARG A 28 -1.71 3.39 -1.77
C ARG A 28 -0.29 3.95 -1.69
N LYS A 29 0.20 4.55 -2.78
CA LYS A 29 1.48 5.26 -2.79
C LYS A 29 1.45 6.42 -1.79
N ASP A 30 0.42 7.27 -1.85
CA ASP A 30 0.28 8.44 -0.98
C ASP A 30 0.20 8.03 0.51
N GLU A 31 -0.54 6.95 0.83
CA GLU A 31 -0.57 6.38 2.19
C GLU A 31 0.82 5.96 2.70
N LEU A 32 1.65 5.40 1.82
CA LEU A 32 3.00 4.95 2.17
C LEU A 32 3.97 6.13 2.33
N GLU A 33 3.82 7.17 1.52
CA GLU A 33 4.61 8.41 1.65
C GLU A 33 4.31 9.13 2.95
N GLU A 34 3.04 9.23 3.30
CA GLU A 34 2.61 9.81 4.57
C GLU A 34 3.12 8.99 5.75
N ALA A 35 2.99 7.66 5.70
CA ALA A 35 3.53 6.78 6.74
C ALA A 35 5.06 6.91 6.89
N LEU A 36 5.77 7.14 5.79
CA LEU A 36 7.22 7.36 5.82
C LEU A 36 7.58 8.71 6.46
N ALA A 37 6.79 9.75 6.21
CA ALA A 37 6.98 11.07 6.79
C ALA A 37 6.73 11.09 8.30
N ASP A 38 5.77 10.29 8.78
CA ASP A 38 5.38 10.18 10.18
C ASP A 38 6.29 9.23 11.00
N MET A 39 7.20 8.49 10.36
CA MET A 39 8.03 7.51 11.04
C MET A 39 9.11 8.15 11.93
N GLY A 40 9.18 7.64 13.16
CA GLY A 40 10.27 7.95 14.09
C GLY A 40 11.60 7.27 13.70
N PRO A 41 12.72 7.69 14.31
CA PRO A 41 14.07 7.22 13.96
C PRO A 41 14.34 5.74 14.28
N HIS A 42 13.45 5.08 15.03
CA HIS A 42 13.67 3.72 15.54
C HIS A 42 13.07 2.61 14.65
N ASP A 43 12.26 2.94 13.64
CA ASP A 43 11.56 1.98 12.79
C ASP A 43 12.32 1.64 11.48
N VAL A 44 13.63 1.42 11.57
CA VAL A 44 14.54 1.29 10.41
C VAL A 44 14.11 0.20 9.42
N LEU A 45 13.68 -0.97 9.90
CA LEU A 45 13.27 -2.08 9.01
C LEU A 45 11.98 -1.77 8.25
N LEU A 46 11.00 -1.17 8.95
CA LEU A 46 9.74 -0.79 8.33
C LEU A 46 9.94 0.35 7.34
N LYS A 47 10.77 1.33 7.72
CA LYS A 47 11.19 2.44 6.86
C LYS A 47 11.78 1.92 5.55
N GLN A 48 12.77 1.02 5.63
CA GLN A 48 13.39 0.41 4.46
C GLN A 48 12.38 -0.35 3.59
N ALA A 49 11.42 -1.06 4.21
CA ALA A 49 10.38 -1.78 3.49
C ALA A 49 9.46 -0.82 2.72
N ILE A 50 9.06 0.30 3.32
CA ILE A 50 8.26 1.34 2.66
C ILE A 50 9.03 2.02 1.53
N GLU A 51 10.28 2.42 1.77
CA GLU A 51 11.14 3.02 0.75
C GLU A 51 11.32 2.09 -0.45
N THR A 52 11.52 0.79 -0.21
CA THR A 52 11.62 -0.22 -1.27
C THR A 52 10.30 -0.36 -2.06
N ALA A 53 9.16 -0.35 -1.36
CA ALA A 53 7.85 -0.39 -2.00
C ALA A 53 7.63 0.85 -2.87
N LEU A 54 7.96 2.05 -2.38
CA LEU A 54 7.85 3.30 -3.13
C LEU A 54 8.79 3.30 -4.34
N ALA A 55 10.05 2.93 -4.18
CA ALA A 55 10.98 2.81 -5.30
C ALA A 55 10.46 1.88 -6.41
N THR A 56 9.86 0.75 -6.02
CA THR A 56 9.26 -0.19 -6.96
C THR A 56 8.08 0.42 -7.71
N VAL A 57 7.16 1.11 -7.02
CA VAL A 57 5.99 1.71 -7.67
C VAL A 57 6.38 2.86 -8.59
N TYR A 58 7.37 3.66 -8.19
CA TYR A 58 7.89 4.74 -9.01
C TYR A 58 8.49 4.23 -10.33
N ALA A 59 9.19 3.10 -10.31
CA ALA A 59 9.71 2.48 -11.52
C ALA A 59 8.59 1.98 -12.47
N LEU A 60 7.51 1.43 -11.90
CA LEU A 60 6.35 0.95 -12.66
C LEU A 60 5.45 2.07 -13.18
N MET A 61 5.47 3.23 -12.53
CA MET A 61 4.68 4.40 -12.89
C MET A 61 5.30 5.24 -14.01
N THR A 62 6.14 4.61 -14.84
CA THR A 62 6.76 5.24 -16.00
C THR A 62 5.85 5.11 -17.23
N GLY A 63 5.21 6.21 -17.64
CA GLY A 63 4.37 6.26 -18.86
C GLY A 63 2.89 6.59 -18.60
N ASP A 64 2.03 6.26 -19.57
CA ASP A 64 0.58 6.52 -19.47
C ASP A 64 -0.11 5.50 -18.56
N LEU A 65 -0.45 5.94 -17.34
CA LEU A 65 -1.16 5.13 -16.36
C LEU A 65 -2.68 5.10 -16.56
N ALA A 66 -3.23 5.90 -17.47
CA ALA A 66 -4.62 5.77 -17.89
C ALA A 66 -4.81 4.52 -18.76
N HIS A 67 -3.79 4.14 -19.54
CA HIS A 67 -3.78 2.97 -20.41
C HIS A 67 -2.47 2.17 -20.29
N PRO A 68 -2.19 1.58 -19.11
CA PRO A 68 -0.96 0.81 -18.92
C PRO A 68 -0.97 -0.43 -19.82
N SER A 69 0.21 -0.85 -20.28
CA SER A 69 0.35 -2.16 -20.91
C SER A 69 -0.08 -3.27 -19.95
N GLU A 70 -0.52 -4.42 -20.49
CA GLU A 70 -0.99 -5.53 -19.65
C GLU A 70 0.06 -5.99 -18.63
N MET A 71 1.33 -5.97 -19.03
CA MET A 71 2.46 -6.30 -18.15
C MET A 71 2.56 -5.33 -16.97
N VAL A 72 2.53 -4.02 -17.24
CA VAL A 72 2.57 -2.98 -16.19
C VAL A 72 1.33 -3.09 -15.29
N ALA A 73 0.14 -3.29 -15.86
CA ALA A 73 -1.07 -3.45 -15.08
C ALA A 73 -1.00 -4.67 -14.14
N ARG A 74 -0.42 -5.77 -14.60
CA ARG A 74 -0.22 -6.99 -13.79
C ARG A 74 0.78 -6.74 -12.65
N ASP A 75 1.89 -6.06 -12.93
CA ASP A 75 2.91 -5.78 -11.93
C ASP A 75 2.43 -4.76 -10.89
N LEU A 76 1.65 -3.75 -11.30
CA LEU A 76 0.99 -2.82 -10.38
C LEU A 76 -0.02 -3.53 -9.46
N ASN A 77 -0.81 -4.48 -9.99
CA ASN A 77 -1.71 -5.29 -9.14
C ASN A 77 -0.93 -6.17 -8.16
N ARG A 78 0.17 -6.79 -8.59
CA ARG A 78 1.05 -7.56 -7.70
C ARG A 78 1.67 -6.68 -6.62
N TRP A 79 2.09 -5.47 -6.99
CA TRP A 79 2.63 -4.49 -6.05
C TRP A 79 1.60 -4.12 -4.99
N LEU A 80 0.34 -3.85 -5.37
CA LEU A 80 -0.74 -3.57 -4.42
C LEU A 80 -0.93 -4.72 -3.43
N GLU A 81 -1.04 -5.95 -3.92
CA GLU A 81 -1.26 -7.12 -3.07
C GLU A 81 -0.08 -7.39 -2.11
N ARG A 82 1.15 -7.22 -2.58
CA ARG A 82 2.36 -7.43 -1.77
C ARG A 82 2.51 -6.38 -0.66
N ASN A 83 2.12 -5.14 -0.93
CA ASN A 83 2.41 -4.01 -0.05
C ASN A 83 1.21 -3.54 0.79
N LYS A 84 0.04 -4.19 0.70
CA LYS A 84 -1.18 -3.83 1.47
C LYS A 84 -1.02 -3.88 3.00
N HIS A 85 -0.01 -4.59 3.51
CA HIS A 85 0.23 -4.76 4.95
C HIS A 85 1.16 -3.71 5.55
N LEU A 86 1.94 -3.04 4.72
CA LEU A 86 2.87 -2.01 5.19
C LEU A 86 2.09 -0.85 5.83
N ALA A 87 2.65 -0.23 6.87
CA ALA A 87 2.06 0.91 7.56
C ALA A 87 0.63 0.74 8.15
N GLN A 88 0.01 -0.45 8.12
CA GLN A 88 -1.37 -0.63 8.63
C GLN A 88 -1.55 -0.19 10.09
N HIS A 89 -0.51 -0.30 10.91
CA HIS A 89 -0.53 0.12 12.31
C HIS A 89 -0.47 1.65 12.46
N ILE A 90 0.27 2.35 11.60
CA ILE A 90 0.34 3.83 11.57
C ILE A 90 -1.02 4.40 11.18
N THR A 91 -1.63 3.86 10.11
CA THR A 91 -2.95 4.30 9.65
C THR A 91 -4.06 4.03 10.68
N ARG A 92 -3.95 2.96 11.48
CA ARG A 92 -4.92 2.65 12.56
C ARG A 92 -4.85 3.63 13.72
N VAL A 93 -3.64 4.01 14.15
CA VAL A 93 -3.44 5.02 15.20
C VAL A 93 -4.11 6.35 14.80
N ARG A 94 -4.11 6.70 13.51
CA ARG A 94 -4.74 7.93 13.02
C ARG A 94 -6.28 7.91 13.00
N ARG A 95 -6.90 6.73 12.91
CA ARG A 95 -8.37 6.60 12.82
C ARG A 95 -9.08 6.61 14.18
N TYR A 96 -8.33 6.58 15.28
CA TYR A 96 -8.86 6.70 16.64
C TYR A 96 -8.04 7.73 17.41
N PRO A 97 -8.51 8.99 17.52
CA PRO A 97 -7.97 9.95 18.48
C PRO A 97 -8.27 9.54 19.93
#